data_AF-A0A8J8P7H7-F1
#
_entry.id   AF-A0A8J8P7H7-F1
#
_cell.length_a   1.000
_cell.length_b   1.000
_cell.length_c   1.000
_cell.angle_alpha   90.00
_cell.angle_beta   90.00
_cell.angle_gamma   90.00
#
_symmetry.space_group_name_H-M   'P 1'
#
loop_
_entity.id
_entity.type
_entity.pdbx_description
1 polymer ?
#
loop_
_entity_poly.entity_id
_entity_poly.type
_entity_poly.pdbx_seq_one_letter_code
_entity_poly.pdbx_strand_id
1 'polypeptide(L)'
;MSRTGKTSLETYLAENLDRSESGFDAEEKATLDAGELAYDIVPDVEQHSAVCLEEAQGSPGTVGLDSRRGMVQEVIDAVSSILNNGDQQLTVIITAQHLPMLDKRLPPIIDAWLLIRHGPSSPQGPRAIHHGMHVEDYNFGSPRIKTPAYEEFAWPRVVHSNKNYRILEEKKQEAKQRPDGDEEDGGLPDGAQIKLAAKLRRIGLTWQEIADEDGMEYSREWYRQRVDDDVAEATG
;
A
#
# COMPACT_ATOMS: atom_id res chain seq x y z
N MET A 1 1.03 -21.19 1.51
CA MET A 1 0.27 -20.84 0.30
C MET A 1 -1.06 -20.21 0.67
N SER A 2 -1.30 -18.98 0.20
CA SER A 2 -2.55 -18.25 0.43
C SER A 2 -3.75 -18.99 -0.17
N ARG A 3 -4.59 -19.58 0.69
CA ARG A 3 -5.71 -20.46 0.30
C ARG A 3 -6.85 -19.73 -0.42
N THR A 4 -6.87 -18.40 -0.33
CA THR A 4 -7.98 -17.56 -0.79
C THR A 4 -7.83 -17.07 -2.23
N GLY A 5 -6.62 -17.05 -2.79
CA GLY A 5 -6.38 -16.55 -4.14
C GLY A 5 -6.03 -15.06 -4.26
N LYS A 6 -5.81 -14.37 -3.13
CA LYS A 6 -5.46 -12.94 -3.10
C LYS A 6 -4.23 -12.62 -3.94
N THR A 7 -3.08 -13.21 -3.62
CA THR A 7 -1.83 -13.05 -4.39
C THR A 7 -2.05 -13.36 -5.87
N SER A 8 -2.80 -14.42 -6.19
CA SER A 8 -3.05 -14.80 -7.58
C SER A 8 -3.90 -13.81 -8.37
N LEU A 9 -4.88 -13.20 -7.69
CA LEU A 9 -5.72 -12.18 -8.29
C LEU A 9 -4.92 -10.89 -8.45
N GLU A 10 -4.17 -10.50 -7.42
CA GLU A 10 -3.32 -9.31 -7.46
C GLU A 10 -2.29 -9.40 -8.60
N THR A 11 -1.55 -10.51 -8.72
CA THR A 11 -0.62 -10.70 -9.84
C THR A 11 -1.32 -10.56 -11.19
N TYR A 12 -2.49 -11.20 -11.34
CA TYR A 12 -3.26 -11.10 -12.58
C TYR A 12 -3.69 -9.67 -12.88
N LEU A 13 -4.19 -8.94 -11.88
CA LEU A 13 -4.61 -7.56 -12.03
C LEU A 13 -3.42 -6.66 -12.35
N ALA A 14 -2.29 -6.82 -11.68
CA ALA A 14 -1.11 -6.01 -11.91
C ALA A 14 -0.57 -6.21 -13.33
N GLU A 15 -0.44 -7.45 -13.79
CA GLU A 15 0.05 -7.78 -15.14
C GLU A 15 -0.88 -7.29 -16.28
N ASN A 16 -2.18 -7.15 -16.03
CA ASN A 16 -3.14 -6.66 -17.03
C ASN A 16 -3.48 -5.15 -16.84
N LEU A 17 -3.26 -4.66 -15.62
CA LEU A 17 -3.35 -3.30 -15.07
C LEU A 17 -2.28 -2.37 -15.60
N ASP A 18 -1.06 -2.88 -15.60
CA ASP A 18 0.14 -2.13 -15.92
C ASP A 18 0.19 -1.79 -17.42
N ARG A 19 0.20 -0.49 -17.70
CA ARG A 19 0.28 0.06 -19.06
C ARG A 19 1.60 0.79 -19.30
N SER A 20 2.57 0.63 -18.40
CA SER A 20 3.91 1.17 -18.59
C SER A 20 4.64 0.39 -19.70
N GLU A 21 5.73 0.94 -20.23
CA GLU A 21 6.45 0.31 -21.34
C GLU A 21 7.17 -0.97 -20.89
N SER A 22 7.68 -0.98 -19.65
CA SER A 22 8.34 -2.12 -19.04
C SER A 22 7.37 -3.21 -18.53
N GLY A 23 6.10 -2.87 -18.33
CA GLY A 23 5.11 -3.77 -17.76
C GLY A 23 5.35 -4.06 -16.28
N PHE A 24 4.56 -4.97 -15.70
CA PHE A 24 4.62 -5.25 -14.26
C PHE A 24 5.81 -6.15 -13.87
N ASP A 25 6.68 -5.66 -12.98
CA ASP A 25 7.67 -6.44 -12.25
C ASP A 25 7.39 -6.35 -10.73
N ALA A 26 7.06 -7.48 -10.12
CA ALA A 26 6.77 -7.54 -8.69
C ALA A 26 7.99 -7.28 -7.78
N GLU A 27 9.21 -7.36 -8.31
CA GLU A 27 10.40 -7.04 -7.54
C GLU A 27 10.46 -5.55 -7.23
N GLU A 28 10.14 -4.72 -8.24
CA GLU A 28 10.25 -3.26 -8.23
C GLU A 28 8.94 -2.57 -7.87
N LYS A 29 7.79 -3.12 -8.29
CA LYS A 29 6.48 -2.46 -8.20
C LYS A 29 5.58 -3.02 -7.09
N ALA A 30 6.06 -3.96 -6.28
CA ALA A 30 5.26 -4.55 -5.20
C ALA A 30 6.01 -4.65 -3.88
N THR A 31 5.30 -4.35 -2.79
CA THR A 31 5.83 -4.38 -1.43
C THR A 31 4.77 -4.82 -0.41
N LEU A 32 5.24 -5.17 0.79
CA LEU A 32 4.44 -5.39 1.99
C LEU A 32 4.42 -4.16 2.92
N ASP A 33 5.21 -3.14 2.58
CA ASP A 33 5.46 -1.95 3.39
C ASP A 33 4.85 -0.71 2.72
N ALA A 34 4.00 0.01 3.44
CA ALA A 34 3.31 1.17 2.91
C ALA A 34 4.25 2.38 2.73
N GLY A 35 5.27 2.50 3.59
CA GLY A 35 6.30 3.52 3.48
C GLY A 35 7.15 3.32 2.24
N GLU A 36 7.67 2.12 2.00
CA GLU A 36 8.42 1.75 0.79
C GLU A 36 7.60 2.06 -0.47
N LEU A 37 6.31 1.70 -0.47
CA LEU A 37 5.43 2.01 -1.60
C LEU A 37 5.38 3.52 -1.89
N ALA A 38 5.16 4.33 -0.85
CA ALA A 38 4.94 5.76 -0.98
C ALA A 38 6.21 6.54 -1.33
N TYR A 39 7.34 6.15 -0.72
CA TYR A 39 8.55 6.95 -0.68
C TYR A 39 9.67 6.43 -1.58
N ASP A 40 9.65 5.14 -1.92
CA ASP A 40 10.69 4.51 -2.73
C ASP A 40 10.13 4.03 -4.08
N ILE A 41 9.00 3.32 -4.09
CA ILE A 41 8.45 2.74 -5.33
C ILE A 41 7.75 3.79 -6.18
N VAL A 42 6.71 4.44 -5.65
CA VAL A 42 5.86 5.38 -6.41
C VAL A 42 6.65 6.51 -7.08
N PRO A 43 7.66 7.12 -6.44
CA PRO A 43 8.45 8.17 -7.08
C PRO A 43 9.26 7.69 -8.29
N ASP A 44 9.68 6.43 -8.30
CA ASP A 44 10.62 5.88 -9.29
C ASP A 44 9.94 5.06 -10.40
N VAL A 45 8.68 4.68 -10.24
CA VAL A 45 7.93 3.92 -11.27
C VAL A 45 7.53 4.79 -12.45
N GLU A 46 7.49 4.15 -13.62
CA GLU A 46 7.01 4.73 -14.86
C GLU A 46 5.53 5.15 -14.77
N GLN A 47 5.15 6.15 -15.57
CA GLN A 47 3.74 6.51 -15.74
C GLN A 47 2.93 5.30 -16.22
N HIS A 48 1.66 5.24 -15.77
CA HIS A 48 0.74 4.15 -16.05
C HIS A 48 1.11 2.77 -15.50
N SER A 49 2.11 2.70 -14.60
CA SER A 49 2.46 1.46 -13.89
C SER A 49 1.34 0.99 -12.96
N ALA A 50 1.28 -0.33 -12.75
CA ALA A 50 0.54 -0.89 -11.63
C ALA A 50 1.47 -1.13 -10.45
N VAL A 51 1.08 -0.70 -9.25
CA VAL A 51 1.83 -0.91 -8.01
C VAL A 51 0.98 -1.69 -7.01
N CYS A 52 1.61 -2.58 -6.25
CA CYS A 52 0.93 -3.49 -5.34
C CYS A 52 1.37 -3.29 -3.89
N LEU A 53 0.39 -3.14 -3.00
CA LEU A 53 0.57 -3.19 -1.55
C LEU A 53 -0.05 -4.48 -1.01
N GLU A 54 0.80 -5.44 -0.71
CA GLU A 54 0.39 -6.72 -0.15
C GLU A 54 0.31 -6.65 1.38
N GLU A 55 -0.60 -7.43 1.96
CA GLU A 55 -0.79 -7.52 3.42
C GLU A 55 -0.90 -6.16 4.13
N ALA A 56 -1.66 -5.20 3.58
CA ALA A 56 -1.79 -3.81 4.08
C ALA A 56 -2.22 -3.63 5.55
N GLN A 57 -2.62 -4.70 6.24
CA GLN A 57 -2.90 -4.72 7.69
C GLN A 57 -1.70 -5.16 8.57
N GLY A 58 -0.56 -5.46 7.95
CA GLY A 58 0.61 -6.09 8.55
C GLY A 58 0.61 -7.62 8.50
N SER A 59 1.82 -8.20 8.52
CA SER A 59 2.04 -9.63 8.61
C SER A 59 1.81 -10.13 10.04
N PRO A 60 1.18 -11.29 10.28
CA PRO A 60 0.88 -11.78 11.64
C PRO A 60 2.08 -11.97 12.58
N GLY A 61 3.31 -12.03 12.05
CA GLY A 61 4.55 -12.25 12.81
C GLY A 61 5.36 -10.99 13.10
N THR A 62 4.83 -9.80 12.80
CA THR A 62 5.58 -8.53 12.95
C THR A 62 4.86 -7.47 13.78
N VAL A 63 3.70 -7.76 14.41
CA VAL A 63 2.81 -6.67 14.86
C VAL A 63 2.10 -6.91 16.20
N GLY A 64 2.48 -6.11 17.21
CA GLY A 64 1.68 -5.78 18.40
C GLY A 64 0.45 -4.93 18.07
N LEU A 65 -0.38 -4.60 19.05
CA LEU A 65 -1.67 -3.94 18.81
C LEU A 65 -1.51 -2.47 18.34
N ASP A 66 -0.43 -1.80 18.76
CA ASP A 66 -0.13 -0.41 18.44
C ASP A 66 0.54 -0.26 17.07
N SER A 67 1.45 -1.19 16.69
CA SER A 67 2.05 -1.18 15.35
C SER A 67 1.03 -1.43 14.24
N ARG A 68 -0.09 -2.12 14.51
CA ARG A 68 -1.21 -2.21 13.55
C ARG A 68 -1.86 -0.86 13.27
N ARG A 69 -1.88 0.05 14.25
CA ARG A 69 -2.45 1.39 14.04
C ARG A 69 -1.50 2.28 13.25
N GLY A 70 -0.19 2.20 13.54
CA GLY A 70 0.86 2.89 12.77
C GLY A 70 0.85 2.50 11.30
N MET A 71 0.89 1.20 11.01
CA MET A 71 0.83 0.69 9.63
C MET A 71 -0.41 1.16 8.87
N VAL A 72 -1.57 1.17 9.54
CA VAL A 72 -2.82 1.63 8.93
C VAL A 72 -2.78 3.12 8.60
N GLN A 73 -2.14 3.93 9.44
CA GLN A 73 -1.92 5.35 9.19
C GLN A 73 -0.96 5.54 8.00
N GLU A 74 0.15 4.82 7.96
CA GLU A 74 1.12 4.85 6.84
C GLU A 74 0.48 4.46 5.52
N VAL A 75 -0.39 3.43 5.49
CA VAL A 75 -1.13 3.04 4.27
C VAL A 75 -2.01 4.19 3.78
N ILE A 76 -2.66 4.92 4.67
CA ILE A 76 -3.50 6.07 4.28
C ILE A 76 -2.64 7.20 3.73
N ASP A 77 -1.54 7.51 4.39
CA ASP A 77 -0.66 8.60 3.98
C ASP A 77 0.03 8.26 2.66
N ALA A 78 0.41 7.00 2.46
CA ALA A 78 0.91 6.46 1.20
C ALA A 78 -0.11 6.63 0.07
N VAL A 79 -1.32 6.11 0.23
CA VAL A 79 -2.37 6.19 -0.78
C VAL A 79 -2.75 7.65 -1.05
N SER A 80 -2.87 8.47 -0.01
CA SER A 80 -3.16 9.91 -0.15
C SER A 80 -2.04 10.64 -0.89
N SER A 81 -0.77 10.29 -0.62
CA SER A 81 0.38 10.84 -1.32
C SER A 81 0.35 10.47 -2.80
N ILE A 82 0.04 9.21 -3.13
CA ILE A 82 -0.12 8.75 -4.52
C ILE A 82 -1.23 9.53 -5.22
N LEU A 83 -2.40 9.65 -4.59
CA LEU A 83 -3.55 10.36 -5.16
C LEU A 83 -3.27 11.85 -5.38
N ASN A 84 -2.50 12.47 -4.48
CA ASN A 84 -2.06 13.86 -4.63
C ASN A 84 -1.01 14.04 -5.74
N ASN A 85 -0.31 12.97 -6.14
CA ASN A 85 0.61 12.92 -7.27
C ASN A 85 -0.05 12.29 -8.52
N GLY A 86 -1.30 12.66 -8.80
CA GLY A 86 -2.13 12.06 -9.86
C GLY A 86 -1.62 12.17 -11.30
N ASP A 87 -0.50 12.86 -11.54
CA ASP A 87 0.10 13.02 -12.87
C ASP A 87 0.68 11.71 -13.42
N GLN A 88 1.05 10.75 -12.55
CA GLN A 88 1.63 9.47 -12.97
C GLN A 88 0.60 8.45 -13.49
N GLN A 89 -0.71 8.70 -13.30
CA GLN A 89 -1.80 7.79 -13.73
C GLN A 89 -1.60 6.33 -13.30
N LEU A 90 -1.16 6.12 -12.05
CA LEU A 90 -0.87 4.79 -11.51
C LEU A 90 -2.15 3.98 -11.24
N THR A 91 -2.03 2.67 -11.34
CA THR A 91 -3.03 1.73 -10.80
C THR A 91 -2.52 1.18 -9.47
N VAL A 92 -3.17 1.52 -8.36
CA VAL A 92 -2.79 1.02 -7.03
C VAL A 92 -3.67 -0.18 -6.66
N ILE A 93 -3.05 -1.32 -6.40
CA ILE A 93 -3.75 -2.55 -5.98
C ILE A 93 -3.37 -2.83 -4.53
N ILE A 94 -4.38 -2.83 -3.64
CA ILE A 94 -4.18 -3.05 -2.21
C ILE A 94 -4.83 -4.37 -1.81
N THR A 95 -4.03 -5.27 -1.26
CA THR A 95 -4.50 -6.58 -0.82
C THR A 95 -4.54 -6.64 0.70
N ALA A 96 -5.75 -6.78 1.25
CA ALA A 96 -5.99 -6.94 2.68
C ALA A 96 -6.52 -8.32 3.04
N GLN A 97 -6.20 -8.80 4.25
CA GLN A 97 -6.68 -10.09 4.74
C GLN A 97 -8.14 -10.03 5.18
N HIS A 98 -8.51 -8.95 5.89
CA HIS A 98 -9.84 -8.75 6.46
C HIS A 98 -10.31 -7.31 6.30
N LEU A 99 -11.49 -7.17 5.72
CA LEU A 99 -12.17 -5.90 5.47
C LEU A 99 -12.31 -5.00 6.71
N PRO A 100 -12.75 -5.52 7.87
CA PRO A 100 -12.95 -4.68 9.06
C PRO A 100 -11.65 -4.16 9.69
N MET A 101 -10.49 -4.65 9.22
CA MET A 101 -9.18 -4.18 9.68
C MET A 101 -8.70 -2.97 8.87
N LEU A 102 -9.37 -2.62 7.77
CA LEU A 102 -9.06 -1.42 7.01
C LEU A 102 -9.58 -0.18 7.75
N ASP A 103 -8.81 0.89 7.73
CA ASP A 103 -9.25 2.17 8.28
C ASP A 103 -10.51 2.65 7.56
N LYS A 104 -11.42 3.26 8.31
CA LYS A 104 -12.62 3.92 7.77
C LYS A 104 -12.33 5.05 6.79
N ARG A 105 -11.09 5.57 6.76
CA ARG A 105 -10.63 6.62 5.82
C ARG A 105 -10.18 6.08 4.47
N LEU A 106 -9.96 4.77 4.30
CA LEU A 106 -9.61 4.15 3.02
C LEU A 106 -10.80 4.02 2.05
N PRO A 107 -12.02 3.63 2.47
CA PRO A 107 -13.18 3.51 1.58
C PRO A 107 -13.47 4.72 0.67
N PRO A 108 -13.42 5.98 1.14
CA PRO A 108 -13.70 7.14 0.27
C PRO A 108 -12.69 7.36 -0.86
N ILE A 109 -11.51 6.74 -0.78
CA ILE A 109 -10.41 6.94 -1.74
C ILE A 109 -10.15 5.71 -2.62
N ILE A 110 -10.93 4.63 -2.47
CA ILE A 110 -10.82 3.41 -3.28
C ILE A 110 -11.94 3.40 -4.33
N ASP A 111 -11.57 3.24 -5.59
CA ASP A 111 -12.53 3.19 -6.70
C ASP A 111 -13.35 1.89 -6.74
N ALA A 112 -12.71 0.76 -6.41
CA ALA A 112 -13.27 -0.58 -6.62
C ALA A 112 -12.83 -1.60 -5.58
N TRP A 113 -13.76 -2.50 -5.22
CA TRP A 113 -13.57 -3.59 -4.25
C TRP A 113 -13.80 -4.94 -4.91
N LEU A 114 -12.84 -5.84 -4.76
CA LEU A 114 -12.86 -7.14 -5.40
C LEU A 114 -13.02 -8.24 -4.34
N LEU A 115 -14.20 -8.84 -4.29
CA LEU A 115 -14.48 -9.93 -3.36
C LEU A 115 -14.23 -11.28 -4.03
N ILE A 116 -13.17 -11.98 -3.60
CA ILE A 116 -12.89 -13.34 -4.09
C ILE A 116 -13.94 -14.32 -3.54
N ARG A 117 -14.69 -14.94 -4.46
CA ARG A 117 -15.71 -15.96 -4.17
C ARG A 117 -15.13 -17.36 -4.25
N HIS A 118 -14.26 -17.57 -5.24
CA HIS A 118 -13.62 -18.85 -5.49
C HIS A 118 -12.12 -18.61 -5.69
N GLY A 119 -11.29 -19.28 -4.89
CA GLY A 119 -9.85 -19.24 -5.06
C GLY A 119 -9.34 -20.19 -6.15
N PRO A 120 -8.03 -20.18 -6.45
CA PRO A 120 -7.40 -20.98 -7.52
C PRO A 120 -7.60 -22.48 -7.39
N SER A 121 -7.84 -23.00 -6.18
CA SER A 121 -8.09 -24.42 -5.92
C SER A 121 -9.56 -24.84 -6.13
N SER A 122 -10.47 -23.89 -6.38
CA SER A 122 -11.88 -24.19 -6.65
C SER A 122 -12.02 -25.06 -7.91
N PRO A 123 -12.89 -26.09 -7.93
CA PRO A 123 -13.18 -26.84 -9.15
C PRO A 123 -13.68 -25.95 -10.30
N GLN A 124 -14.40 -24.87 -9.99
CA GLN A 124 -14.99 -23.94 -10.95
C GLN A 124 -14.01 -22.88 -11.47
N GLY A 125 -12.74 -22.96 -11.06
CA GLY A 125 -11.75 -21.92 -11.31
C GLY A 125 -11.92 -20.71 -10.37
N PRO A 126 -10.96 -19.77 -10.39
CA PRO A 126 -11.03 -18.63 -9.51
C PRO A 126 -11.98 -17.55 -10.05
N ARG A 127 -12.72 -16.91 -9.14
CA ARG A 127 -13.75 -15.90 -9.44
C ARG A 127 -13.83 -14.83 -8.35
N ALA A 128 -14.08 -13.60 -8.79
CA ALA A 128 -14.27 -12.46 -7.91
C ALA A 128 -15.43 -11.59 -8.40
N ILE A 129 -16.04 -10.88 -7.47
CA ILE A 129 -17.10 -9.91 -7.74
C ILE A 129 -16.52 -8.52 -7.57
N HIS A 130 -16.67 -7.69 -8.60
CA HIS A 130 -16.39 -6.26 -8.55
C HIS A 130 -17.57 -5.51 -7.92
N HIS A 131 -17.25 -4.77 -6.87
CA HIS A 131 -18.10 -3.82 -6.19
C HIS A 131 -17.50 -2.43 -6.38
N GLY A 132 -18.23 -1.52 -7.01
CA GLY A 132 -17.89 -0.10 -6.99
C GLY A 132 -18.21 0.48 -5.62
N MET A 133 -17.41 1.44 -5.19
CA MET A 133 -17.67 2.16 -3.95
C MET A 133 -18.38 3.47 -4.22
N HIS A 134 -19.52 3.69 -3.57
CA HIS A 134 -20.01 5.04 -3.32
C HIS A 134 -19.87 5.37 -1.83
N VAL A 135 -19.62 6.65 -1.53
CA VAL A 135 -19.41 7.17 -0.16
C VAL A 135 -20.60 6.82 0.78
N GLU A 136 -21.80 6.61 0.21
CA GLU A 136 -23.02 6.26 0.95
C GLU A 136 -23.23 4.74 1.14
N ASP A 137 -22.42 3.88 0.52
CA ASP A 137 -22.66 2.43 0.45
C ASP A 137 -22.18 1.64 1.68
N TYR A 138 -21.45 2.26 2.61
CA TYR A 138 -20.87 1.56 3.76
C TYR A 138 -21.28 2.14 5.11
N ASN A 139 -22.14 1.39 5.81
CA ASN A 139 -22.24 1.44 7.26
C ASN A 139 -21.68 0.13 7.84
N PHE A 140 -20.42 0.14 8.26
CA PHE A 140 -19.75 -1.02 8.85
C PHE A 140 -20.41 -1.53 10.15
N GLY A 141 -21.31 -0.74 10.76
CA GLY A 141 -22.14 -1.14 11.90
C GLY A 141 -23.44 -1.86 11.52
N SER A 142 -23.77 -1.98 10.23
CA SER A 142 -25.01 -2.59 9.76
C SER A 142 -24.75 -3.65 8.66
N PRO A 143 -24.85 -4.95 8.98
CA PRO A 143 -24.65 -6.03 8.01
C PRO A 143 -25.76 -6.13 6.94
N ARG A 144 -26.69 -5.17 6.89
CA ARG A 144 -27.84 -5.15 5.96
C ARG A 144 -27.61 -4.29 4.71
N ILE A 145 -26.63 -3.39 4.70
CA ILE A 145 -26.33 -2.58 3.52
C ILE A 145 -25.55 -3.46 2.55
N LYS A 146 -26.10 -3.64 1.35
CA LYS A 146 -25.51 -4.47 0.30
C LYS A 146 -24.81 -3.53 -0.68
N THR A 147 -23.48 -3.55 -0.71
CA THR A 147 -22.69 -2.89 -1.75
C THR A 147 -23.12 -3.44 -3.11
N PRO A 148 -23.49 -2.60 -4.08
CA PRO A 148 -23.88 -3.07 -5.40
C PRO A 148 -22.77 -3.92 -6.01
N ALA A 149 -23.11 -5.15 -6.41
CA ALA A 149 -22.23 -5.98 -7.24
C ALA A 149 -22.42 -5.52 -8.69
N TYR A 150 -21.35 -5.08 -9.34
CA TYR A 150 -21.41 -4.62 -10.73
C TYR A 150 -21.22 -5.78 -11.69
N GLU A 151 -20.17 -6.59 -11.47
CA GLU A 151 -19.81 -7.65 -12.39
C GLU A 151 -19.06 -8.78 -11.66
N GLU A 152 -19.30 -10.02 -12.09
CA GLU A 152 -18.46 -11.16 -11.72
C GLU A 152 -17.45 -11.42 -12.84
N PHE A 153 -16.19 -11.59 -12.47
CA PHE A 153 -15.14 -11.95 -13.43
C PHE A 153 -14.33 -13.14 -12.92
N ALA A 154 -13.67 -13.80 -13.86
CA ALA A 154 -12.77 -14.92 -13.62
C ALA A 154 -11.37 -14.55 -14.08
N TRP A 155 -10.36 -15.16 -13.46
CA TRP A 155 -8.98 -15.06 -13.92
C TRP A 155 -8.39 -16.46 -14.16
N PRO A 156 -7.27 -16.58 -14.89
CA PRO A 156 -6.58 -17.85 -15.04
C PRO A 156 -6.12 -18.40 -13.69
N ARG A 157 -6.09 -19.73 -13.54
CA ARG A 157 -5.39 -20.31 -12.39
C ARG A 157 -3.93 -19.91 -12.45
N VAL A 158 -3.39 -19.45 -11.33
CA VAL A 158 -1.97 -19.13 -11.26
C VAL A 158 -1.15 -20.35 -11.65
N VAL A 159 -0.20 -20.10 -12.54
CA VAL A 159 0.86 -21.06 -12.85
C VAL A 159 1.99 -20.76 -11.87
N HIS A 160 2.38 -21.76 -11.07
CA HIS A 160 3.47 -21.59 -10.09
C HIS A 160 4.82 -21.20 -10.71
N SER A 161 4.95 -21.22 -12.04
CA SER A 161 6.11 -20.73 -12.77
C SER A 161 6.04 -19.23 -13.12
N ASN A 162 4.94 -18.53 -12.84
CA ASN A 162 4.86 -17.08 -13.04
C ASN A 162 5.85 -16.39 -12.09
N LYS A 163 6.76 -15.57 -12.65
CA LYS A 163 7.84 -14.87 -11.93
C LYS A 163 7.26 -13.96 -10.85
N ASN A 164 6.34 -13.08 -11.23
CA ASN A 164 5.73 -12.08 -10.34
C ASN A 164 5.00 -12.73 -9.16
N TYR A 165 4.20 -13.76 -9.43
CA TYR A 165 3.52 -14.52 -8.38
C TYR A 165 4.51 -15.13 -7.37
N ARG A 166 5.62 -15.70 -7.87
CA ARG A 166 6.63 -16.30 -7.00
C ARG A 166 7.31 -15.26 -6.12
N ILE A 167 7.69 -14.12 -6.68
CA ILE A 167 8.31 -13.02 -5.94
C ILE A 167 7.37 -12.54 -4.82
N LEU A 168 6.09 -12.33 -5.12
CA LEU A 168 5.11 -11.93 -4.09
C LEU A 168 4.95 -12.99 -2.98
N GLU A 169 4.88 -14.28 -3.33
CA GLU A 169 4.83 -15.33 -2.32
C GLU A 169 6.15 -15.44 -1.52
N GLU A 170 7.31 -15.20 -2.15
CA GLU A 170 8.64 -15.17 -1.52
C GLU A 170 8.73 -14.00 -0.53
N LYS A 171 8.41 -12.76 -0.94
CA LYS A 171 8.32 -11.58 -0.05
C LYS A 171 7.41 -11.87 1.16
N LYS A 172 6.27 -12.52 0.94
CA LYS A 172 5.34 -12.94 2.01
C LYS A 172 5.87 -14.04 2.93
N GLN A 173 6.72 -14.93 2.46
CA GLN A 173 7.35 -15.94 3.30
C GLN A 173 8.48 -15.33 4.13
N GLU A 174 9.25 -14.40 3.55
CA GLU A 174 10.32 -13.68 4.24
C GLU A 174 9.76 -12.84 5.38
N ALA A 175 8.71 -12.06 5.14
CA ALA A 175 8.06 -11.26 6.18
C ALA A 175 7.49 -12.10 7.34
N LYS A 176 7.09 -13.35 7.08
CA LYS A 176 6.64 -14.30 8.12
C LYS A 176 7.77 -14.94 8.91
N GLN A 177 8.99 -14.94 8.38
CA GLN A 177 10.16 -15.56 8.99
C GLN A 177 11.02 -14.57 9.77
N ARG A 178 10.81 -13.26 9.60
CA ARG A 178 11.40 -12.24 10.49
C ARG A 178 10.91 -12.50 11.92
N PRO A 179 11.79 -12.87 12.87
CA PRO A 179 11.40 -13.06 14.26
C PRO A 179 10.93 -11.72 14.86
N ASP A 180 10.00 -11.76 15.81
CA ASP A 180 9.72 -10.64 16.72
C ASP A 180 11.04 -10.23 17.39
N GLY A 181 11.71 -9.19 16.90
CA GLY A 181 13.02 -8.81 17.40
C GLY A 181 13.89 -8.10 16.37
N ASP A 182 13.37 -6.98 15.86
CA ASP A 182 14.02 -5.68 16.00
C ASP A 182 12.89 -4.68 15.79
N GLU A 183 12.27 -4.25 16.90
CA GLU A 183 11.65 -2.93 16.96
C GLU A 183 12.79 -1.93 16.70
N GLU A 184 13.15 -1.73 15.43
CA GLU A 184 13.53 -0.39 15.01
C GLU A 184 12.26 0.44 15.20
N ASP A 185 12.36 1.34 16.17
CA ASP A 185 11.38 2.35 16.51
C ASP A 185 10.74 2.89 15.21
N GLY A 186 9.42 2.97 15.21
CA GLY A 186 8.61 3.18 14.01
C GLY A 186 8.69 4.61 13.48
N GLY A 187 9.88 5.05 13.09
CA GLY A 187 10.10 6.24 12.29
C GLY A 187 10.40 5.90 10.84
N LEU A 188 10.05 6.83 9.96
CA LEU A 188 10.46 6.74 8.56
C LEU A 188 12.00 6.75 8.48
N PRO A 189 12.64 6.18 7.44
CA PRO A 189 14.08 6.34 7.26
C PRO A 189 14.50 7.83 7.22
N ASP A 190 15.70 8.19 7.70
CA ASP A 190 16.20 9.58 7.78
C ASP A 190 15.91 10.43 6.53
N GLY A 191 16.19 9.87 5.34
CA GLY A 191 15.95 10.55 4.06
C GLY A 191 14.47 10.81 3.78
N ALA A 192 13.59 9.89 4.18
CA ALA A 192 12.14 10.05 4.06
C ALA A 192 11.62 11.09 5.07
N GLN A 193 12.13 11.11 6.31
CA GLN A 193 11.78 12.13 7.30
C GLN A 193 12.19 13.54 6.84
N ILE A 194 13.37 13.70 6.20
CA ILE A 194 13.82 15.00 5.65
C ILE A 194 12.89 15.48 4.52
N LYS A 195 12.55 14.59 3.57
CA LYS A 195 11.64 14.91 2.46
C LYS A 195 10.24 15.30 2.96
N LEU A 196 9.72 14.54 3.93
CA LEU A 196 8.43 14.82 4.56
C LEU A 196 8.46 16.17 5.28
N ALA A 197 9.49 16.43 6.10
CA ALA A 197 9.68 17.71 6.77
C ALA A 197 9.73 18.89 5.79
N ALA A 198 10.46 18.76 4.66
CA ALA A 198 10.52 19.79 3.63
C ALA A 198 9.14 20.07 3.01
N LYS A 199 8.33 19.03 2.78
CA LYS A 199 6.97 19.16 2.23
C LYS A 199 6.01 19.81 3.23
N LEU A 200 6.01 19.35 4.49
CA LEU A 200 5.21 19.92 5.57
C LEU A 200 5.57 21.40 5.81
N ARG A 201 6.85 21.74 5.67
CA ARG A 201 7.31 23.13 5.75
C ARG A 201 6.76 23.99 4.61
N ARG A 202 6.70 23.47 3.38
CA ARG A 202 6.15 24.18 2.21
C ARG A 202 4.65 24.46 2.33
N ILE A 203 3.89 23.60 3.00
CA ILE A 203 2.45 23.82 3.26
C ILE A 203 2.20 24.72 4.49
N GLY A 204 3.26 25.17 5.16
CA GLY A 204 3.21 26.23 6.17
C GLY A 204 3.31 25.77 7.62
N LEU A 205 3.51 24.48 7.90
CA LEU A 205 3.70 24.00 9.27
C LEU A 205 5.00 24.55 9.87
N THR A 206 4.96 24.80 11.17
CA THR A 206 6.13 25.17 11.95
C THR A 206 7.00 23.95 12.21
N TRP A 207 8.31 24.17 12.46
CA TRP A 207 9.22 23.07 12.80
C TRP A 207 8.82 22.34 14.09
N GLN A 208 8.09 23.01 14.98
CA GLN A 208 7.54 22.38 16.17
C GLN A 208 6.45 21.38 15.80
N GLU A 209 5.47 21.81 14.99
CA GLU A 209 4.39 20.94 14.50
C GLU A 209 4.95 19.75 13.70
N ILE A 210 5.97 19.97 12.88
CA ILE A 210 6.62 18.91 12.10
C ILE A 210 7.31 17.87 12.99
N ALA A 211 7.96 18.29 14.08
CA ALA A 211 8.64 17.37 15.00
C ALA A 211 7.66 16.64 15.94
N ASP A 212 6.43 17.12 16.03
CA ASP A 212 5.36 16.53 16.84
C ASP A 212 4.42 15.63 15.99
N GLU A 213 4.67 15.47 14.68
CA GLU A 213 3.93 14.56 13.80
C GLU A 213 4.28 13.09 14.07
N ASP A 214 3.28 12.21 13.97
CA ASP A 214 3.48 10.76 14.13
C ASP A 214 4.47 10.23 13.05
N GLY A 215 5.49 9.48 13.47
CA GLY A 215 6.54 8.93 12.59
C GLY A 215 7.76 9.84 12.38
N MET A 216 7.81 11.00 13.06
CA MET A 216 8.96 11.91 13.10
C MET A 216 9.75 11.72 14.38
N GLU A 217 11.01 11.29 14.27
CA GLU A 217 11.82 10.89 15.42
C GLU A 217 12.78 11.98 15.89
N TYR A 218 13.13 12.92 15.00
CA TYR A 218 14.19 13.87 15.25
C TYR A 218 13.66 15.21 15.77
N SER A 219 14.53 15.98 16.44
CA SER A 219 14.14 17.28 16.94
C SER A 219 13.89 18.28 15.78
N ARG A 220 13.09 19.30 16.07
CA ARG A 220 12.86 20.42 15.15
C ARG A 220 14.15 21.09 14.64
N GLU A 221 15.21 21.14 15.46
CA GLU A 221 16.51 21.68 15.06
C GLU A 221 17.21 20.79 14.04
N TRP A 222 17.08 19.47 14.18
CA TRP A 222 17.65 18.49 13.26
C TRP A 222 17.02 18.62 11.87
N TYR A 223 15.68 18.68 11.78
CA TYR A 223 14.97 18.85 10.50
C TYR A 223 15.28 20.19 9.85
N ARG A 224 15.28 21.27 10.64
CA ARG A 224 15.57 22.60 10.13
C ARG A 224 16.95 22.64 9.45
N GLN A 225 17.97 22.10 10.12
CA GLN A 225 19.33 22.11 9.58
C GLN A 225 19.42 21.35 8.27
N ARG A 226 18.86 20.13 8.21
CA ARG A 226 18.99 19.25 7.04
C ARG A 226 18.12 19.66 5.86
N VAL A 227 16.92 20.21 6.12
CA VAL A 227 16.10 20.77 5.04
C VAL A 227 16.73 22.05 4.48
N ASP A 228 17.31 22.90 5.33
CA ASP A 228 18.00 24.12 4.88
C ASP A 228 19.28 23.76 4.07
N ASP A 229 20.02 22.72 4.47
CA ASP A 229 21.22 22.22 3.77
C ASP A 229 20.86 21.57 2.42
N ASP A 230 19.80 20.75 2.34
CA ASP A 230 19.32 20.09 1.11
C ASP A 230 18.84 21.11 0.06
N VAL A 231 18.23 22.22 0.51
CA VAL A 231 17.84 23.35 -0.37
C VAL A 231 19.07 24.11 -0.88
N ALA A 232 20.11 24.25 -0.06
CA ALA A 232 21.35 24.92 -0.45
C ALA A 232 22.13 24.10 -1.50
N GLU A 233 22.16 22.77 -1.38
CA GLU A 233 22.78 21.89 -2.38
C GLU A 233 22.00 21.85 -3.71
N ALA A 234 20.66 21.97 -3.68
CA ALA A 234 19.84 21.99 -4.89
C ALA A 234 19.91 23.31 -5.70
N THR A 235 20.52 24.37 -5.14
CA THR A 235 20.59 25.71 -5.76
C THR A 235 22.00 26.21 -6.03
N GLY A 236 23.03 25.41 -5.72
CA GLY A 236 24.45 25.67 -6.02
C GLY A 236 24.95 24.91 -7.25
#